data_AF-A0A444YI92-F1
#
_entry.id   AF-A0A444YI92-F1
#
_cell.length_a   1.000
_cell.length_b   1.000
_cell.length_c   1.000
_cell.angle_alpha   90.00
_cell.angle_beta   90.00
_cell.angle_gamma   90.00
#
_symmetry.space_group_name_H-M   'P 1'
#
loop_
_entity.id
_entity.type
_entity.pdbx_description
1 polymer ?
#
loop_
_entity_poly.entity_id
_entity_poly.type
_entity_poly.pdbx_seq_one_letter_code
_entity_poly.pdbx_strand_id
1 'polypeptide(L)' 'MLKQHRELSMSIRRTIENNEEAGIRPSKTYQSFVATAGGHRELNFIEKDVRNYITRKVRNVSE' A
#
# COMPACT_ATOMS: atom_id res chain seq x y z
N MET A 1 -6.03 22.15 -3.91
CA MET A 1 -4.66 21.61 -3.72
C MET A 1 -4.76 20.13 -3.36
N LEU A 2 -4.59 19.26 -4.36
CA LEU A 2 -4.65 17.82 -4.16
C LEU A 2 -3.39 17.36 -3.42
N LYS A 3 -3.63 16.70 -2.28
CA LYS A 3 -2.62 16.15 -1.37
C LYS A 3 -1.56 15.39 -2.17
N GLN A 4 -0.29 15.71 -1.94
CA GLN A 4 0.84 14.93 -2.45
C GLN A 4 0.58 13.45 -2.11
N HIS A 5 0.32 12.64 -3.13
CA HIS A 5 0.41 11.19 -3.00
C HIS A 5 1.89 10.92 -2.79
N ARG A 6 2.29 10.60 -1.56
CA ARG A 6 3.63 10.07 -1.30
C ARG A 6 3.75 8.82 -2.17
N GLU A 7 4.59 8.91 -3.20
CA GLU A 7 4.68 7.85 -4.19
C GLU A 7 5.20 6.58 -3.54
N LEU A 8 4.41 5.51 -3.59
CA LEU A 8 4.86 4.17 -3.24
C LEU A 8 5.90 3.75 -4.28
N SER A 9 7.06 3.26 -3.82
CA SER A 9 8.08 2.70 -4.70
C SER A 9 7.53 1.49 -5.47
N MET A 10 8.15 1.15 -6.61
CA MET A 10 7.74 0.00 -7.42
C MET A 10 7.73 -1.32 -6.62
N SER A 11 8.70 -1.54 -5.73
CA SER A 11 8.73 -2.74 -4.89
C SER A 11 7.56 -2.80 -3.93
N ILE A 12 7.21 -1.68 -3.28
CA ILE A 12 6.07 -1.60 -2.37
C ILE A 12 4.75 -1.84 -3.12
N ARG A 13 4.59 -1.23 -4.30
CA ARG A 13 3.40 -1.43 -5.15
C ARG A 13 3.21 -2.90 -5.51
N ARG A 14 4.26 -3.57 -5.96
CA ARG A 14 4.22 -4.99 -6.32
C ARG A 14 3.82 -5.88 -5.13
N THR A 15 4.35 -5.58 -3.94
CA THR A 15 3.96 -6.31 -2.73
C THR A 15 2.48 -6.08 -2.37
N ILE A 16 1.98 -4.85 -2.53
CA ILE A 16 0.56 -4.55 -2.29
C ILE A 16 -0.34 -5.28 -3.29
N GLU A 17 0.04 -5.33 -4.57
CA GLU A 17 -0.68 -6.05 -5.63
C GLU A 17 -0.76 -7.54 -5.34
N ASN A 18 0.38 -8.18 -5.04
CA ASN A 18 0.41 -9.60 -4.71
C ASN A 18 -0.44 -9.93 -3.47
N ASN A 19 -0.43 -9.05 -2.47
CA ASN A 19 -1.22 -9.25 -1.26
C ASN A 19 -2.72 -9.06 -1.51
N GLU A 20 -3.10 -8.12 -2.38
CA GLU A 20 -4.50 -7.94 -2.79
C GLU A 20 -5.00 -9.13 -3.60
N GLU A 21 -4.20 -9.65 -4.53
CA GLU A 21 -4.50 -10.87 -5.28
C GLU A 21 -4.68 -12.08 -4.35
N ALA A 22 -3.84 -12.18 -3.31
CA ALA A 22 -3.96 -13.19 -2.27
C ALA A 22 -5.13 -12.96 -1.29
N GLY A 23 -5.93 -11.90 -1.45
CA GLY A 23 -7.04 -11.56 -0.55
C GLY A 23 -6.61 -11.13 0.85
N ILE A 24 -5.34 -10.74 1.03
CA ILE A 24 -4.80 -10.27 2.31
C ILE A 24 -5.34 -8.88 2.58
N ARG A 25 -5.91 -8.69 3.78
CA ARG A 25 -6.49 -7.41 4.18
C ARG A 25 -5.43 -6.29 4.14
N PRO A 26 -5.76 -5.09 3.63
CA PRO A 26 -4.82 -3.97 3.56
C PRO A 26 -4.16 -3.60 4.89
N SER A 27 -4.88 -3.76 6.02
CA SER A 27 -4.33 -3.53 7.35
C SER A 27 -3.22 -4.52 7.71
N LYS A 28 -3.31 -5.79 7.29
CA LYS A 28 -2.24 -6.79 7.47
C LYS A 28 -1.04 -6.49 6.58
N THR A 29 -1.29 -6.08 5.34
CA THR A 29 -0.22 -5.62 4.42
C THR A 29 0.55 -4.44 5.00
N TYR A 30 -0.15 -3.41 5.51
CA TYR A 30 0.50 -2.27 6.15
C TYR A 30 1.34 -2.68 7.37
N GLN A 31 0.79 -3.52 8.24
CA GLN A 31 1.52 -4.03 9.41
C GLN A 31 2.77 -4.84 9.03
N SER A 32 2.73 -5.61 7.94
CA SER A 32 3.93 -6.30 7.43
C SER A 32 5.02 -5.31 7.06
N PHE A 33 4.68 -4.19 6.38
CA PHE A 33 5.67 -3.16 6.07
C PHE A 33 6.24 -2.48 7.31
N VAL A 34 5.40 -2.25 8.33
CA VAL A 34 5.84 -1.66 9.61
C VAL A 34 6.85 -2.58 10.28
N ALA A 35 6.57 -3.89 10.31
CA ALA A 35 7.48 -4.88 10.87
C ALA A 35 8.80 -4.94 10.10
N THR A 36 8.76 -4.94 8.76
CA THR A 36 9.97 -4.97 7.91
C THR A 36 10.80 -3.69 8.03
N ALA A 37 10.17 -2.52 8.17
CA ALA A 37 10.86 -1.24 8.30
C ALA A 37 11.37 -0.96 9.73
N GLY A 38 11.03 -1.80 10.71
CA GLY A 38 11.41 -1.59 12.11
C GLY A 38 10.58 -0.53 12.84
N GLY A 39 9.45 -0.11 12.26
CA GLY A 39 8.50 0.81 12.90
C GLY A 39 7.79 1.75 11.94
N HIS A 40 6.80 2.47 12.47
CA HIS A 40 5.99 3.40 11.68
C HIS A 40 6.76 4.63 11.19
N ARG A 41 7.78 5.08 11.94
CA ARG A 41 8.56 6.29 11.61
C ARG A 41 9.44 6.12 10.36
N GLU A 42 9.83 4.88 10.08
CA GLU A 42 10.68 4.52 8.93
C GLU A 42 9.86 4.37 7.63
N LEU A 43 8.53 4.34 7.72
CA LEU A 43 7.67 4.28 6.54
C LEU A 43 7.30 5.67 6.04
N ASN A 44 7.46 5.86 4.73
CA ASN A 44 7.06 7.08 4.04
C ASN A 44 5.56 7.13 3.71
N PHE A 45 4.75 6.14 4.12
CA PHE A 45 3.31 6.06 3.82
C PHE A 45 2.53 5.45 4.99
N ILE A 46 1.22 5.65 5.00
CA ILE A 46 0.31 5.11 6.02
C ILE A 46 -0.66 4.07 5.44
N GLU A 47 -1.36 3.34 6.30
CA GLU A 47 -2.35 2.34 5.89
C GLU A 47 -3.40 2.91 4.90
N LYS A 48 -3.76 4.18 5.06
CA LYS A 48 -4.68 4.86 4.15
C LYS A 48 -4.14 4.92 2.72
N ASP A 49 -2.85 5.05 2.53
CA ASP A 49 -2.22 5.09 1.21
C ASP A 49 -2.26 3.71 0.54
N VAL A 50 -2.08 2.62 1.30
CA VAL A 50 -2.25 1.24 0.82
C VAL A 50 -3.69 1.02 0.34
N ARG A 51 -4.69 1.41 1.16
CA ARG A 51 -6.11 1.31 0.78
C ARG A 51 -6.43 2.15 -0.45
N ASN A 52 -5.94 3.39 -0.49
CA ASN A 52 -6.13 4.27 -1.64
C ASN A 52 -5.52 3.67 -2.91
N TYR A 53 -4.34 3.05 -2.82
CA TYR A 53 -3.68 2.39 -3.95
C TYR A 53 -4.52 1.23 -4.47
N ILE A 54 -4.96 0.31 -3.59
CA ILE A 54 -5.78 -0.84 -3.96
C ILE A 54 -7.07 -0.39 -4.65
N THR A 55 -7.81 0.54 -4.04
CA THR A 55 -9.07 1.05 -4.62
C THR A 55 -8.83 1.73 -5.97
N ARG A 56 -7.77 2.53 -6.11
CA ARG A 56 -7.57 3.38 -7.31
C ARG A 56 -6.78 2.76 -8.44
N LYS A 57 -5.91 1.81 -8.15
CA LYS A 57 -4.90 1.29 -9.10
C LYS A 57 -4.95 -0.21 -9.28
N VAL A 58 -5.45 -0.96 -8.30
CA VAL A 58 -5.61 -2.41 -8.45
C VAL A 58 -7.03 -2.73 -8.91
N ARG A 59 -8.05 -2.20 -8.22
CA ARG A 59 -9.45 -2.50 -8.51
C ARG A 59 -10.08 -1.68 -9.64
N ASN A 60 -9.51 -0.53 -9.98
CA ASN A 60 -9.96 0.30 -11.13
C ASN A 60 -9.26 -0.07 -12.45
N VAL A 61 -8.36 -1.06 -12.46
CA VAL A 61 -7.68 -1.53 -13.69
C VAL A 61 -8.44 -2.70 -14.34
N SER A 62 -9.57 -3.13 -13.75
CA SER A 62 -10.42 -4.20 -14.28
C SER A 62 -11.55 -3.72 -15.21
N GLU A 63 -11.36 -2.62 -15.96
CA GLU A 63 -12.19 -2.32 -17.14
C GLU A 63 -11.63 -3.00 -18.39
#